data_AF-A0A9D2NU35-F1
#
_entry.id   AF-A0A9D2NU35-F1
#
_cell.length_a   1.000
_cell.length_b   1.000
_cell.length_c   1.000
_cell.angle_alpha   90.00
_cell.angle_beta   90.00
_cell.angle_gamma   90.00
#
_symmetry.space_group_name_H-M   'P 1'
#
loop_
_entity.id
_entity.type
_entity.pdbx_description
1 polymer ?
#
loop_
_entity_poly.entity_id
_entity_poly.type
_entity_poly.pdbx_seq_one_letter_code
_entity_poly.pdbx_strand_id
1 'polypeptide(L)'
;MNTGMNIRRKVFLAITLLCMAAIFLFSSRTGAESTGDSYFVGNIVGEVFVPGFDNWSPEEQQAFAEKIDHPVRKTAHAMEYAVLGLLTAGAFIDRRTSIRAGILVPWCIATAYAASDEVHQLFVPGRSGQVSDVILDSAGVLAGLLVLAAVRKIRRRTG
;
A
#
# COMPACT_ATOMS: atom_id res chain seq x y z
N MET A 1 36.23 -9.06 -9.13
CA MET A 1 34.86 -8.61 -9.45
C MET A 1 33.91 -9.76 -9.15
N ASN A 2 33.17 -9.68 -8.04
CA ASN A 2 32.06 -10.60 -7.77
C ASN A 2 30.80 -9.75 -7.66
N THR A 3 30.26 -9.39 -8.82
CA THR A 3 29.10 -8.51 -9.01
C THR A 3 27.77 -9.27 -8.82
N GLY A 4 27.75 -10.23 -7.90
CA GLY A 4 26.52 -10.91 -7.51
C GLY A 4 25.73 -10.02 -6.54
N MET A 5 24.46 -9.72 -6.86
CA MET A 5 23.57 -9.08 -5.89
C MET A 5 23.54 -9.87 -4.58
N ASN A 6 23.70 -9.17 -3.46
CA ASN A 6 23.59 -9.73 -2.11
C ASN A 6 22.26 -10.49 -1.96
N ILE A 7 22.27 -11.67 -1.32
CA ILE A 7 21.08 -12.52 -1.11
C ILE A 7 19.92 -11.75 -0.50
N ARG A 8 20.20 -10.83 0.45
CA ARG A 8 19.18 -9.95 1.03
C ARG A 8 18.48 -9.13 -0.04
N ARG A 9 19.25 -8.49 -0.94
CA ARG A 9 18.70 -7.66 -2.02
C ARG A 9 17.86 -8.50 -2.98
N LYS A 10 18.31 -9.71 -3.33
CA LYS A 10 17.54 -10.64 -4.17
C LYS A 10 16.19 -10.98 -3.54
N VAL A 11 16.17 -11.30 -2.25
CA VAL A 11 14.94 -11.61 -1.50
C VAL A 11 14.00 -10.40 -1.48
N PHE A 12 14.49 -9.21 -1.11
CA PHE A 12 13.64 -8.01 -1.10
C PHE A 12 13.13 -7.66 -2.49
N LEU A 13 13.95 -7.76 -3.55
CA LEU A 13 13.50 -7.53 -4.92
C LEU A 13 12.41 -8.51 -5.32
N ALA A 14 12.56 -9.80 -5.01
CA ALA A 14 11.54 -10.80 -5.31
C ALA A 14 10.21 -10.46 -4.59
N ILE A 15 10.26 -10.12 -3.30
CA ILE A 15 9.07 -9.74 -2.54
C ILE A 15 8.47 -8.42 -3.05
N THR A 16 9.29 -7.43 -3.42
CA THR A 16 8.84 -6.19 -4.06
C THR A 16 8.06 -6.50 -5.33
N LEU A 17 8.60 -7.35 -6.21
CA LEU A 17 7.92 -7.71 -7.46
C LEU A 17 6.62 -8.48 -7.21
N LEU A 18 6.58 -9.36 -6.22
CA LEU A 18 5.35 -10.04 -5.81
C LEU A 18 4.30 -9.06 -5.25
N CYS A 19 4.74 -8.07 -4.47
CA CYS A 19 3.87 -7.02 -3.95
C CYS A 19 3.32 -6.14 -5.08
N MET A 20 4.15 -5.74 -6.05
CA MET A 20 3.70 -5.03 -7.24
C MET A 20 2.69 -5.87 -8.04
N ALA A 21 2.97 -7.16 -8.25
CA ALA A 21 2.02 -8.05 -8.92
C ALA A 21 0.68 -8.14 -8.17
N ALA A 22 0.69 -8.20 -6.83
CA ALA A 22 -0.53 -8.21 -6.03
C ALA A 22 -1.32 -6.91 -6.17
N ILE A 23 -0.66 -5.75 -6.06
CA ILE A 23 -1.30 -4.42 -6.26
C ILE A 23 -1.93 -4.35 -7.64
N PHE A 24 -1.18 -4.73 -8.68
CA PHE A 24 -1.69 -4.75 -10.05
C PHE A 24 -2.94 -5.63 -10.19
N LEU A 25 -2.93 -6.83 -9.59
CA LEU A 25 -4.09 -7.73 -9.61
C LEU A 25 -5.30 -7.14 -8.90
N PHE A 26 -5.12 -6.42 -7.78
CA PHE A 26 -6.21 -5.71 -7.11
C PHE A 26 -6.72 -4.53 -7.93
N SER A 27 -5.82 -3.78 -8.57
CA SER A 27 -6.16 -2.67 -9.46
C SER A 27 -6.82 -3.12 -10.76
N SER A 28 -6.58 -4.34 -11.23
CA SER A 28 -7.27 -4.92 -12.39
C SER A 28 -8.72 -5.32 -12.10
N ARG A 29 -9.14 -5.38 -10.82
CA ARG A 29 -10.54 -5.66 -10.46
C ARG A 29 -11.44 -4.48 -10.85
N THR A 30 -12.59 -4.80 -11.43
CA THR A 30 -13.61 -3.82 -11.78
C THR A 30 -14.09 -3.03 -10.56
N GLY A 31 -14.75 -1.90 -10.79
CA GLY A 31 -15.33 -1.10 -9.71
C GLY A 31 -16.28 -1.93 -8.82
N ALA A 32 -17.13 -2.76 -9.42
CA ALA A 32 -18.08 -3.60 -8.69
C ALA A 32 -17.39 -4.68 -7.84
N GLU A 33 -16.38 -5.37 -8.39
CA GLU A 33 -15.60 -6.38 -7.65
C GLU A 33 -14.85 -5.73 -6.49
N SER A 34 -14.21 -4.58 -6.73
CA SER A 34 -13.50 -3.83 -5.70
C SER A 34 -14.40 -3.40 -4.56
N THR A 35 -15.61 -2.95 -4.88
CA THR A 35 -16.61 -2.55 -3.89
C THR A 35 -17.10 -3.75 -3.08
N GLY A 36 -17.23 -4.93 -3.71
CA GLY A 36 -17.53 -6.17 -3.00
C GLY A 36 -16.45 -6.55 -1.98
N ASP A 37 -15.17 -6.41 -2.34
CA ASP A 37 -14.05 -6.68 -1.42
C ASP A 37 -14.05 -5.73 -0.21
N SER A 38 -14.28 -4.44 -0.43
CA SER A 38 -14.31 -3.44 0.63
C SER A 38 -15.55 -3.54 1.51
N TYR A 39 -16.68 -4.06 1.01
CA TYR A 39 -17.83 -4.34 1.86
C TYR A 39 -17.55 -5.44 2.87
N PHE A 40 -16.82 -6.50 2.46
CA PHE A 40 -16.38 -7.53 3.40
C PHE A 40 -15.51 -6.93 4.52
N VAL A 41 -14.54 -6.09 4.16
CA VAL A 41 -13.73 -5.36 5.14
C VAL A 41 -14.57 -4.41 5.97
N GLY A 42 -15.55 -3.74 5.36
CA GLY A 42 -16.45 -2.81 6.03
C GLY A 42 -17.32 -3.50 7.10
N ASN A 43 -17.80 -4.71 6.83
CA ASN A 43 -18.52 -5.52 7.81
C ASN A 43 -17.62 -5.93 8.97
N ILE A 44 -16.38 -6.36 8.72
CA ILE A 44 -15.41 -6.64 9.79
C ILE A 44 -15.16 -5.39 10.64
N VAL A 45 -15.03 -4.21 10.02
CA VAL A 45 -14.91 -2.95 10.76
C VAL A 45 -16.14 -2.68 11.62
N GLY A 46 -17.35 -2.96 11.11
CA GLY A 46 -18.59 -2.91 11.86
C GLY A 46 -18.57 -3.81 13.09
N GLU A 47 -18.28 -5.10 12.89
CA GLU A 47 -18.20 -6.11 13.96
C GLU A 47 -17.22 -5.73 15.07
N VAL A 48 -16.05 -5.19 14.70
CA VAL A 48 -14.98 -4.86 15.66
C VAL A 48 -15.25 -3.56 16.41
N PHE A 49 -15.79 -2.53 15.74
CA PHE A 49 -15.82 -1.16 16.27
C PHE A 49 -17.22 -0.63 16.59
N VAL A 50 -18.29 -1.26 16.10
CA VAL A 50 -19.67 -0.83 16.31
C VAL A 50 -20.39 -1.78 17.28
N PRO A 51 -20.67 -1.36 18.53
CA PRO A 51 -21.33 -2.21 19.50
C PRO A 51 -22.71 -2.68 19.02
N GLY A 52 -22.92 -4.00 19.00
CA GLY A 52 -24.19 -4.61 18.60
C GLY A 52 -24.44 -4.66 17.09
N PHE A 53 -23.41 -4.46 16.27
CA PHE A 53 -23.49 -4.56 14.79
C PHE A 53 -24.08 -5.90 14.32
N ASP A 54 -23.76 -7.00 14.99
CA ASP A 54 -24.27 -8.33 14.66
C ASP A 54 -25.80 -8.46 14.81
N ASN A 55 -26.43 -7.57 15.57
CA ASN A 55 -27.89 -7.55 15.76
C ASN A 55 -28.62 -6.69 14.71
N TRP A 56 -27.88 -5.97 13.86
CA TRP A 56 -28.47 -5.13 12.81
C TRP A 56 -29.05 -5.99 11.70
N SER A 57 -30.01 -5.42 10.95
CA SER A 57 -30.51 -6.10 9.75
C SER A 57 -29.42 -6.17 8.67
N PRO A 58 -29.48 -7.13 7.73
CA PRO A 58 -28.54 -7.20 6.62
C PRO A 58 -28.46 -5.89 5.82
N GLU A 59 -29.60 -5.19 5.67
CA GLU A 59 -29.67 -3.90 4.98
C GLU A 59 -28.93 -2.79 5.74
N GLU A 60 -29.01 -2.78 7.08
CA GLU A 60 -28.31 -1.81 7.93
C GLU A 60 -26.79 -2.04 7.91
N GLN A 61 -26.35 -3.30 7.96
CA GLN A 61 -24.93 -3.67 7.84
C GLN A 61 -24.37 -3.28 6.47
N GLN A 62 -25.11 -3.58 5.40
CA GLN A 62 -24.76 -3.22 4.04
C GLN A 62 -24.67 -1.69 3.86
N ALA A 63 -25.64 -0.93 4.37
CA ALA A 63 -25.62 0.53 4.33
C ALA A 63 -24.43 1.13 5.09
N PHE A 64 -24.01 0.50 6.20
CA PHE A 64 -22.79 0.88 6.90
C PHE A 64 -21.53 0.60 6.07
N ALA A 65 -21.40 -0.59 5.50
CA ALA A 65 -20.28 -0.97 4.65
C ALA A 65 -20.15 -0.03 3.43
N GLU A 66 -21.29 0.31 2.81
CA GLU A 66 -21.39 1.31 1.74
C GLU A 66 -20.86 2.68 2.15
N LYS A 67 -21.25 3.14 3.35
CA LYS A 67 -20.84 4.44 3.88
C LYS A 67 -19.33 4.53 4.08
N ILE A 68 -18.67 3.42 4.42
CA ILE A 68 -17.23 3.39 4.68
C ILE A 68 -16.39 2.81 3.53
N ASP A 69 -17.03 2.38 2.43
CA ASP A 69 -16.37 1.79 1.26
C ASP A 69 -15.19 2.63 0.77
N HIS A 70 -15.48 3.90 0.46
CA HIS A 70 -14.49 4.79 -0.10
C HIS A 70 -13.26 4.97 0.82
N PRO A 71 -13.39 5.37 2.11
CA PRO A 71 -12.23 5.47 2.99
C PRO A 71 -11.51 4.13 3.22
N VAL A 72 -12.23 3.01 3.31
CA VAL A 72 -11.60 1.68 3.44
C VAL A 72 -10.73 1.37 2.23
N ARG A 73 -11.25 1.56 1.01
CA ARG A 73 -10.48 1.33 -0.22
C ARG A 73 -9.26 2.25 -0.32
N LYS A 74 -9.41 3.55 -0.02
CA LYS A 74 -8.30 4.51 -0.10
C LYS A 74 -7.20 4.22 0.93
N THR A 75 -7.58 3.80 2.13
CA THR A 75 -6.61 3.44 3.18
C THR A 75 -5.92 2.10 2.89
N ALA A 76 -6.61 1.14 2.28
CA ALA A 76 -6.01 -0.11 1.84
C ALA A 76 -4.91 0.11 0.79
N HIS A 77 -5.19 0.86 -0.29
CA HIS A 77 -4.18 1.18 -1.31
C HIS A 77 -3.00 1.94 -0.69
N ALA A 78 -3.25 2.98 0.11
CA ALA A 78 -2.18 3.73 0.76
C ALA A 78 -1.29 2.83 1.65
N MET A 79 -1.86 1.81 2.31
CA MET A 79 -1.12 0.83 3.09
C MET A 79 -0.30 -0.14 2.22
N GLU A 80 -0.85 -0.60 1.09
CA GLU A 80 -0.12 -1.41 0.11
C GLU A 80 1.11 -0.65 -0.41
N TYR A 81 0.95 0.64 -0.73
CA TYR A 81 2.05 1.49 -1.17
C TYR A 81 3.04 1.81 -0.05
N ALA A 82 2.59 1.92 1.21
CA ALA A 82 3.50 2.01 2.36
C ALA A 82 4.40 0.76 2.47
N VAL A 83 3.83 -0.44 2.30
CA VAL A 83 4.57 -1.70 2.28
C VAL A 83 5.50 -1.77 1.07
N LEU A 84 5.05 -1.37 -0.11
CA LEU A 84 5.87 -1.31 -1.31
C LEU A 84 7.10 -0.40 -1.12
N GLY A 85 6.92 0.77 -0.49
CA GLY A 85 8.00 1.68 -0.13
C GLY A 85 9.05 1.01 0.78
N LEU A 86 8.59 0.31 1.82
CA LEU A 86 9.45 -0.45 2.73
C LEU A 86 10.24 -1.57 2.03
N LEU A 87 9.59 -2.32 1.16
CA LEU A 87 10.21 -3.42 0.42
C LEU A 87 11.25 -2.90 -0.58
N THR A 88 10.89 -1.86 -1.33
CA THR A 88 11.78 -1.17 -2.27
C THR A 88 12.99 -0.59 -1.54
N ALA A 89 12.79 -0.01 -0.34
CA ALA A 89 13.88 0.40 0.52
C ALA A 89 14.79 -0.77 0.92
N GLY A 90 14.26 -1.94 1.26
CA GLY A 90 15.05 -3.13 1.58
C GLY A 90 15.88 -3.66 0.40
N ALA A 91 15.36 -3.52 -0.81
CA ALA A 91 16.00 -3.93 -2.07
C ALA A 91 17.18 -3.04 -2.46
N PHE A 92 17.03 -1.72 -2.36
CA PHE A 92 17.99 -0.75 -2.92
C PHE A 92 18.91 -0.07 -1.88
N ILE A 93 18.59 -0.15 -0.58
CA ILE A 93 19.32 0.59 0.46
C ILE A 93 20.19 -0.33 1.30
N ASP A 94 21.45 0.06 1.46
CA ASP A 94 22.40 -0.58 2.36
C ASP A 94 22.68 0.25 3.61
N ARG A 95 23.40 -0.34 4.57
CA ARG A 95 23.78 0.31 5.83
C ARG A 95 24.58 1.60 5.63
N ARG A 96 25.30 1.70 4.51
CA ARG A 96 26.14 2.85 4.13
C ARG A 96 25.37 3.94 3.37
N THR A 97 24.17 3.64 2.88
CA THR A 97 23.34 4.63 2.18
C THR A 97 22.90 5.72 3.15
N SER A 98 22.93 6.98 2.71
CA SER A 98 22.45 8.10 3.51
C SER A 98 20.95 7.98 3.75
N ILE A 99 20.45 8.53 4.87
CA ILE A 99 19.02 8.50 5.18
C ILE A 99 18.20 9.18 4.07
N ARG A 100 18.72 10.30 3.53
CA ARG A 100 18.07 11.03 2.43
C ARG A 100 17.91 10.18 1.18
N ALA A 101 18.99 9.56 0.69
CA ALA A 101 18.93 8.68 -0.48
C ALA A 101 18.06 7.44 -0.20
N GLY A 102 18.07 6.97 1.06
CA GLY A 102 17.25 5.86 1.51
C GLY A 102 15.75 6.17 1.68
N ILE A 103 15.34 7.43 1.47
CA ILE A 103 13.92 7.80 1.41
C ILE A 103 13.59 8.19 -0.03
N LEU A 104 14.40 9.08 -0.64
CA LEU A 104 14.08 9.66 -1.93
C LEU A 104 14.00 8.61 -3.06
N VAL A 105 14.95 7.67 -3.11
CA VAL A 105 14.99 6.69 -4.21
C VAL A 105 13.80 5.72 -4.18
N PRO A 106 13.50 5.03 -3.05
CA PRO A 106 12.31 4.19 -2.99
C PRO A 106 11.02 4.97 -3.16
N TRP A 107 10.96 6.20 -2.65
CA TRP A 107 9.80 7.06 -2.79
C TRP A 107 9.52 7.35 -4.27
N CYS A 108 10.51 7.80 -5.04
CA CYS A 108 10.34 8.05 -6.47
C CYS A 108 9.92 6.79 -7.24
N ILE A 109 10.51 5.63 -6.93
CA ILE A 109 10.17 4.36 -7.61
C ILE A 109 8.72 3.97 -7.33
N ALA A 110 8.31 3.95 -6.07
CA ALA A 110 6.97 3.52 -5.67
C ALA A 110 5.90 4.56 -6.07
N THR A 111 6.19 5.86 -6.05
CA THR A 111 5.31 6.92 -6.57
C THR A 111 5.15 6.82 -8.09
N ALA A 112 6.22 6.54 -8.83
CA ALA A 112 6.10 6.29 -10.27
C ALA A 112 5.24 5.06 -10.55
N TYR A 113 5.35 4.02 -9.72
CA TYR A 113 4.48 2.86 -9.80
C TYR A 113 3.01 3.19 -9.49
N ALA A 114 2.74 3.97 -8.42
CA ALA A 114 1.40 4.46 -8.09
C ALA A 114 0.75 5.23 -9.24
N ALA A 115 1.51 6.14 -9.87
CA ALA A 115 1.05 6.85 -11.06
C ALA A 115 0.74 5.90 -12.23
N SER A 116 1.56 4.86 -12.44
CA SER A 116 1.30 3.87 -13.49
C SER A 116 0.07 3.02 -13.22
N ASP A 117 -0.20 2.72 -11.95
CA ASP A 117 -1.35 1.94 -11.52
C ASP A 117 -2.66 2.72 -11.68
N GLU A 118 -2.68 4.01 -11.32
CA GLU A 118 -3.81 4.92 -11.55
C GLU A 118 -4.10 5.11 -13.04
N VAL A 119 -3.05 5.16 -13.88
CA VAL A 119 -3.21 5.16 -15.34
C VAL A 119 -3.80 3.82 -15.83
N HIS A 120 -3.36 2.70 -15.27
CA HIS A 120 -3.92 1.38 -15.59
C HIS A 120 -5.40 1.28 -15.21
N GLN A 121 -5.80 1.81 -14.05
CA GLN A 121 -7.19 1.83 -13.59
C GLN A 121 -8.12 2.60 -14.54
N LEU A 122 -7.63 3.58 -15.32
CA LEU A 122 -8.44 4.24 -16.35
C LEU A 122 -8.93 3.28 -17.45
N PHE A 123 -8.28 2.13 -17.62
CA PHE A 123 -8.66 1.09 -18.58
C PHE A 123 -9.54 0.00 -17.95
N VAL A 124 -9.82 0.07 -16.64
CA VAL A 124 -10.59 -0.93 -15.90
C VAL A 124 -12.05 -0.44 -15.73
N PRO A 125 -13.06 -1.25 -16.13
CA PRO A 125 -14.47 -0.85 -16.03
C PRO A 125 -14.89 -0.48 -14.60
N GLY A 126 -15.55 0.68 -14.45
CA GLY A 126 -16.06 1.16 -13.15
C GLY A 126 -14.99 1.69 -12.20
N ARG A 127 -13.73 1.82 -12.65
CA ARG A 127 -12.66 2.49 -11.92
C ARG A 127 -12.44 3.90 -12.48
N SER A 128 -11.83 4.76 -11.68
CA SER A 128 -11.43 6.11 -12.07
C SER A 128 -9.99 6.32 -11.62
N GLY A 129 -9.12 6.76 -12.53
CA GLY A 129 -7.78 7.21 -12.16
C GLY A 129 -7.83 8.66 -11.65
N GLN A 130 -7.30 8.93 -10.47
CA GLN A 130 -7.31 10.27 -9.86
C GLN A 130 -5.92 10.70 -9.39
N VAL A 131 -5.56 11.95 -9.65
CA VAL A 131 -4.30 12.53 -9.16
C VAL A 131 -4.26 12.55 -7.62
N SER A 132 -5.41 12.73 -6.97
CA SER A 132 -5.53 12.64 -5.52
C SER A 132 -5.13 11.26 -4.97
N ASP A 133 -5.35 10.20 -5.74
CA ASP A 133 -5.00 8.83 -5.34
C ASP A 133 -3.49 8.62 -5.43
N VAL A 134 -2.87 9.06 -6.53
CA VAL A 134 -1.40 9.09 -6.64
C VAL A 134 -0.76 9.85 -5.47
N ILE A 135 -1.34 10.98 -5.07
CA ILE A 135 -0.85 11.78 -3.93
C ILE A 135 -0.99 11.01 -2.63
N LEU A 136 -2.15 10.39 -2.38
CA LEU A 136 -2.42 9.63 -1.16
C LEU A 136 -1.51 8.41 -1.05
N ASP A 137 -1.36 7.65 -2.13
CA ASP A 137 -0.49 6.48 -2.17
C ASP A 137 0.97 6.86 -1.98
N SER A 138 1.40 7.96 -2.61
CA SER A 138 2.74 8.53 -2.42
C SER A 138 2.99 8.99 -0.97
N ALA A 139 1.95 9.47 -0.28
CA ALA A 139 2.02 9.78 1.15
C ALA A 139 2.14 8.49 1.98
N GLY A 140 1.42 7.42 1.60
CA GLY A 140 1.57 6.08 2.16
C GLY A 140 3.00 5.54 2.04
N VAL A 141 3.60 5.62 0.84
CA VAL A 141 5.01 5.28 0.60
C VAL A 141 5.92 6.04 1.57
N LEU A 142 5.74 7.37 1.66
CA LEU A 142 6.56 8.22 2.52
C LEU A 142 6.40 7.83 3.99
N ALA A 143 5.19 7.56 4.46
CA ALA A 143 4.91 7.13 5.83
C ALA A 143 5.67 5.83 6.17
N GLY A 144 5.62 4.82 5.30
CA GLY A 144 6.39 3.58 5.45
C GLY A 144 7.90 3.85 5.56
N LEU A 145 8.44 4.69 4.69
CA LEU A 145 9.86 5.05 4.69
C LEU A 145 10.29 5.83 5.94
N LEU A 146 9.44 6.70 6.47
CA LEU A 146 9.69 7.42 7.72
C LEU A 146 9.73 6.48 8.93
N VAL A 147 8.83 5.50 8.99
CA VAL A 147 8.86 4.43 10.01
C VAL A 147 10.19 3.68 9.94
N LEU A 148 10.63 3.28 8.74
CA LEU A 148 11.92 2.60 8.56
C LEU A 148 13.11 3.46 9.00
N ALA A 149 13.09 4.76 8.65
CA ALA A 149 14.13 5.71 9.05
C ALA A 149 14.18 5.88 10.57
N ALA A 150 13.02 5.96 11.24
CA ALA A 150 12.93 6.03 12.70
C ALA A 150 13.50 4.77 13.37
N VAL A 151 13.10 3.59 12.91
CA VAL A 151 13.62 2.30 13.42
C VAL A 151 15.14 2.21 13.24
N ARG A 152 15.67 2.60 12.07
CA ARG A 152 17.11 2.64 11.81
C ARG A 152 17.85 3.61 12.72
N LYS A 153 17.26 4.78 13.00
CA LYS A 153 17.85 5.79 13.89
C LYS A 153 17.90 5.29 15.34
N ILE A 154 16.84 4.64 15.82
CA ILE A 154 16.79 4.05 17.17
C ILE A 154 17.85 2.96 17.30
N ARG A 155 17.92 2.01 16.36
CA ARG A 155 18.89 0.91 16.40
C ARG A 155 20.36 1.36 16.33
N ARG A 156 20.64 2.50 15.68
CA ARG A 156 22.00 3.10 15.64
C ARG A 156 22.37 3.86 16.92
N ARG A 157 21.41 4.20 17.77
CA ARG A 157 21.65 4.88 19.06
C ARG A 157 21.88 3.88 20.18
N THR A 158 21.30 2.68 20.08
CA THR A 158 21.34 1.65 21.13
C THR A 158 22.42 0.58 20.93
N GLY A 159 23.18 0.61 19.84
CA GLY A 159 24.27 -0.32 19.56
C GLY A 159 25.44 0.38 18.90
#